data_AF-A0A3B5ANW4-F1
#
_entry.id   AF-A0A3B5ANW4-F1
#
_cell.length_a   1.000
_cell.length_b   1.000
_cell.length_c   1.000
_cell.angle_alpha   90.00
_cell.angle_beta   90.00
_cell.angle_gamma   90.00
#
_symmetry.space_group_name_H-M   'P 1'
#
loop_
_entity.id
_entity.type
_entity.pdbx_description
1 polymer ?
#
loop_
_entity_poly.entity_id
_entity_poly.type
_entity_poly.pdbx_seq_one_letter_code
_entity_poly.pdbx_strand_id
1 'polypeptide(L)'
;MNEPASFVQGSVEGCPDSDLENPPYTPVVGGRLNSGTLCMSAQQKASSHYNLHNLYGLTEAHATHALLAVRRKRPFVLSRSSYPGIGRFSGVWTGDVRSDWEQLRLSVPVLQFGLFGVPLVGADVCGFEGDTTEELCVRWMQLGAFYPFMRNHNDKPNAEPYVFGQKAQAAMRTALNLRYSLLPFLYTLFHHAHTSADTVARPLFMFPTDPNCQTIDRQFLWGSSLLISPVLEPGAVELAAYLPAGTWYSLHDGRPFYSGGQYLLLEAPLDTINVHVREGHVIPQQEPALTTTASRGNPFFLTVALSAGGWARGDLFWDDGESLDTFETQNYCYVVFIAGQVVSEPVDLNGALDGLVLGGLQVFGVPSPPRFVLANGEEVRDVTYRADTEVLTVTNLALPMSEVFTVQWAL
;
A
#
# COMPACT_ATOMS: atom_id res chain seq x y z
N MET A 1 1.48 -11.83 -20.53
CA MET A 1 1.58 -13.03 -21.40
C MET A 1 3.00 -13.60 -21.40
N ASN A 2 3.75 -13.46 -20.31
CA ASN A 2 5.19 -13.72 -20.26
C ASN A 2 5.56 -14.91 -19.37
N GLU A 3 4.64 -15.86 -19.25
CA GLU A 3 4.89 -17.17 -18.69
C GLU A 3 5.97 -17.96 -19.46
N PRO A 4 6.06 -17.98 -20.81
CA PRO A 4 5.32 -17.29 -21.88
C PRO A 4 4.06 -18.05 -22.32
N ALA A 5 2.96 -17.31 -22.50
CA ALA A 5 1.69 -17.91 -22.87
C ALA A 5 1.60 -18.17 -24.39
N SER A 6 1.02 -19.31 -24.76
CA SER A 6 0.73 -19.70 -26.14
C SER A 6 -0.67 -20.31 -26.24
N PHE A 7 -1.43 -19.91 -27.27
CA PHE A 7 -2.74 -20.52 -27.58
C PHE A 7 -2.61 -21.87 -28.30
N VAL A 8 -1.43 -22.17 -28.82
CA VAL A 8 -1.10 -23.49 -29.40
C VAL A 8 -0.19 -24.22 -28.42
N GLN A 9 -0.52 -25.48 -28.14
CA GLN A 9 0.32 -26.33 -27.28
C GLN A 9 1.68 -26.55 -27.93
N GLY A 10 2.74 -26.02 -27.33
CA GLY A 10 4.08 -26.18 -27.82
C GLY A 10 4.41 -25.28 -29.01
N SER A 11 4.10 -25.73 -30.22
CA SER A 11 4.35 -25.00 -31.47
C SER A 11 3.33 -25.38 -32.55
N VAL A 12 3.31 -24.64 -33.66
CA VAL A 12 2.44 -24.96 -34.82
C VAL A 12 2.78 -26.30 -35.50
N GLU A 13 3.98 -26.84 -35.26
CA GLU A 13 4.42 -28.15 -35.75
C GLU A 13 4.34 -29.25 -34.68
N GLY A 14 3.83 -28.91 -33.48
CA GLY A 14 3.91 -29.76 -32.29
C GLY A 14 5.29 -29.71 -31.64
N CYS A 15 5.57 -30.67 -30.75
CA CYS A 15 6.86 -30.81 -30.08
C CYS A 15 7.48 -32.18 -30.35
N PRO A 16 8.82 -32.28 -30.39
CA PRO A 16 9.49 -33.55 -30.60
C PRO A 16 9.24 -34.50 -29.43
N ASP A 17 9.13 -35.80 -29.71
CA ASP A 17 9.09 -36.80 -28.65
C ASP A 17 10.47 -36.92 -27.99
N SER A 18 10.58 -36.46 -26.74
CA SER A 18 11.83 -36.41 -26.00
C SER A 18 11.60 -36.43 -24.49
N ASP A 19 12.63 -36.79 -23.74
CA ASP A 19 12.61 -36.80 -22.27
C ASP A 19 12.35 -35.40 -21.65
N LEU A 20 12.50 -34.32 -22.43
CA LEU A 20 12.16 -32.96 -21.97
C LEU A 20 10.66 -32.66 -22.10
N GLU A 21 10.01 -33.18 -23.14
CA GLU A 21 8.55 -33.05 -23.30
C GLU A 21 7.80 -34.07 -22.42
N ASN A 22 8.38 -35.25 -22.24
CA ASN A 22 7.83 -36.38 -21.52
C ASN A 22 8.79 -36.84 -20.40
N PRO A 23 9.06 -36.01 -19.39
CA PRO A 23 9.99 -36.36 -18.32
C PRO A 23 9.48 -37.55 -17.50
N PRO A 24 10.37 -38.33 -16.86
CA PRO A 24 10.00 -39.49 -16.06
C PRO A 24 9.14 -39.12 -14.84
N TYR A 25 9.14 -37.84 -14.43
CA TYR A 25 8.27 -37.28 -13.43
C TYR A 25 7.68 -35.95 -13.94
N THR A 26 6.35 -35.87 -14.00
CA THR A 26 5.64 -34.64 -14.34
C THR A 26 4.96 -34.11 -13.06
N PRO A 27 5.32 -32.91 -12.57
CA PRO A 27 4.60 -32.27 -11.46
C PRO A 27 3.13 -32.03 -11.80
N VAL A 28 2.29 -31.78 -10.78
CA VAL A 28 0.87 -31.47 -10.99
C VAL A 28 0.72 -30.08 -11.62
N VAL A 29 0.70 -30.02 -12.95
CA VAL A 29 0.57 -28.79 -13.75
C VAL A 29 -0.76 -28.68 -14.50
N GLY A 30 -1.71 -29.59 -14.23
CA GLY A 30 -3.02 -29.62 -14.91
C GLY A 30 -2.97 -30.05 -16.39
N GLY A 31 -1.85 -30.63 -16.84
CA GLY A 31 -1.64 -31.06 -18.22
C GLY A 31 -0.22 -31.58 -18.46
N ARG A 32 0.27 -31.42 -19.70
CA ARG A 32 1.70 -31.59 -20.03
C ARG A 32 2.46 -30.29 -19.72
N LEU A 33 3.78 -30.37 -19.57
CA LEU A 33 4.61 -29.18 -19.31
C LEU A 33 4.48 -28.08 -20.37
N ASN A 34 4.23 -28.45 -21.63
CA ASN A 34 4.04 -27.51 -22.75
C ASN A 34 2.58 -27.01 -22.92
N SER A 35 1.70 -27.28 -21.96
CA SER A 35 0.30 -26.81 -22.02
C SER A 35 0.25 -25.31 -21.81
N GLY A 36 -0.33 -24.57 -22.76
CA GLY A 36 -0.41 -23.11 -22.70
C GLY A 36 0.93 -22.38 -22.87
N THR A 37 1.98 -23.08 -23.31
CA THR A 37 3.32 -22.51 -23.49
C THR A 37 4.08 -23.19 -24.65
N LEU A 38 5.39 -22.93 -24.77
CA LEU A 38 6.26 -23.44 -25.83
C LEU A 38 6.69 -24.89 -25.58
N CYS A 39 7.33 -25.53 -26.57
CA CYS A 39 7.99 -26.82 -26.39
C CYS A 39 9.11 -26.72 -25.34
N MET A 40 9.18 -27.69 -24.42
CA MET A 40 10.22 -27.78 -23.40
C MET A 40 11.62 -27.93 -23.99
N SER A 41 11.76 -28.58 -25.15
CA SER A 41 13.03 -28.74 -25.85
C SER A 41 13.47 -27.51 -26.65
N ALA A 42 12.66 -26.44 -26.71
CA ALA A 42 13.00 -25.22 -27.43
C ALA A 42 14.29 -24.60 -26.88
N GLN A 43 15.19 -24.17 -27.76
CA GLN A 43 16.51 -23.67 -27.37
C GLN A 43 16.47 -22.16 -27.12
N GLN A 44 16.96 -21.75 -25.96
CA GLN A 44 17.26 -20.36 -25.63
C GLN A 44 18.77 -20.19 -25.47
N LYS A 45 19.24 -18.94 -25.38
CA LYS A 45 20.69 -18.63 -25.36
C LYS A 45 21.47 -19.39 -24.27
N ALA A 46 20.87 -19.58 -23.10
CA ALA A 46 21.55 -20.19 -21.95
C ALA A 46 21.26 -21.69 -21.77
N SER A 47 20.09 -22.17 -22.17
CA SER A 47 19.67 -23.57 -22.00
C SER A 47 18.37 -23.85 -22.77
N SER A 48 17.82 -25.05 -22.61
CA SER A 48 16.48 -25.38 -23.09
C SER A 48 15.39 -24.64 -22.31
N HIS A 49 14.21 -24.52 -22.92
CA HIS A 49 13.04 -23.95 -22.28
C HIS A 49 12.61 -24.74 -21.04
N TYR A 50 12.80 -26.06 -21.02
CA TYR A 50 12.59 -26.89 -19.83
C TYR A 50 13.28 -26.33 -18.57
N ASN A 51 14.52 -25.88 -18.71
CA ASN A 51 15.30 -25.33 -17.59
C ASN A 51 14.97 -23.86 -17.30
N LEU A 52 14.49 -23.12 -18.30
CA LEU A 52 14.38 -21.65 -18.26
C LEU A 52 12.93 -21.13 -18.29
N HIS A 53 11.93 -22.01 -18.38
CA HIS A 53 10.52 -21.64 -18.53
C HIS A 53 10.10 -20.66 -17.43
N ASN A 54 10.32 -21.02 -16.17
CA ASN A 54 9.98 -20.19 -15.01
C ASN A 54 10.79 -18.88 -14.91
N LEU A 55 11.85 -18.70 -15.70
CA LEU A 55 12.66 -17.48 -15.73
C LEU A 55 12.21 -16.49 -16.81
N TYR A 56 11.26 -16.87 -17.68
CA TYR A 56 10.93 -16.06 -18.85
C TYR A 56 10.45 -14.65 -18.46
N GLY A 57 9.47 -14.54 -17.57
CA GLY A 57 8.97 -13.24 -17.08
C GLY A 57 10.04 -12.41 -16.37
N LEU A 58 10.90 -13.05 -15.56
CA LEU A 58 12.02 -12.36 -14.89
C LEU A 58 13.04 -11.80 -15.91
N THR A 59 13.42 -12.61 -16.89
CA THR A 59 14.39 -12.20 -17.91
C THR A 59 13.85 -11.14 -18.85
N GLU A 60 12.55 -11.16 -19.16
CA GLU A 60 11.88 -10.08 -19.88
C GLU A 60 11.83 -8.79 -19.03
N ALA A 61 11.48 -8.87 -17.75
CA ALA A 61 11.48 -7.71 -16.85
C ALA A 61 12.89 -7.10 -16.74
N HIS A 62 13.92 -7.95 -16.62
CA HIS A 62 15.32 -7.52 -16.65
C HIS A 62 15.69 -6.85 -17.98
N ALA A 63 15.32 -7.43 -19.12
CA ALA A 63 15.59 -6.83 -20.43
C ALA A 63 14.89 -5.48 -20.60
N THR A 64 13.66 -5.37 -20.08
CA THR A 64 12.85 -4.13 -20.08
C THR A 64 13.49 -3.02 -19.25
N HIS A 65 14.40 -3.36 -18.33
CA HIS A 65 15.21 -2.39 -17.59
C HIS A 65 16.11 -1.53 -18.49
N ALA A 66 16.26 -1.87 -19.78
CA ALA A 66 16.79 -0.97 -20.80
C ALA A 66 16.11 0.42 -20.82
N LEU A 67 14.87 0.53 -20.30
CA LEU A 67 14.17 1.80 -20.08
C LEU A 67 14.96 2.80 -19.23
N LEU A 68 15.85 2.36 -18.33
CA LEU A 68 16.74 3.25 -17.60
C LEU A 68 17.61 4.10 -18.54
N ALA A 69 18.20 3.47 -19.55
CA ALA A 69 19.06 4.16 -20.51
C ALA A 69 18.26 5.07 -21.45
N VAL A 70 17.04 4.67 -21.78
CA VAL A 70 16.15 5.40 -22.71
C VAL A 70 15.51 6.62 -22.04
N ARG A 71 14.92 6.44 -20.85
CA ARG A 71 14.15 7.48 -20.17
C ARG A 71 14.98 8.29 -19.17
N ARG A 72 16.08 7.73 -18.66
CA ARG A 72 16.93 8.32 -17.60
C ARG A 72 16.15 8.70 -16.34
N LYS A 73 15.11 7.92 -16.05
CA LYS A 73 14.15 8.06 -14.95
C LYS A 73 13.72 6.68 -14.48
N ARG A 74 13.21 6.59 -13.25
CA ARG A 74 12.70 5.34 -12.68
C ARG A 74 11.69 4.69 -13.63
N PRO A 75 11.86 3.41 -13.96
CA PRO A 75 10.95 2.73 -14.85
C PRO A 75 9.74 2.27 -14.04
N PHE A 76 8.56 2.30 -14.67
CA PHE A 76 7.40 1.59 -14.18
C PHE A 76 7.19 0.38 -15.09
N VAL A 77 7.49 -0.81 -14.57
CA VAL A 77 7.29 -2.09 -15.25
C VAL A 77 6.35 -2.91 -14.39
N LEU A 78 5.35 -3.52 -15.04
CA LEU A 78 4.35 -4.36 -14.41
C LEU A 78 4.33 -5.70 -15.15
N SER A 79 4.71 -6.77 -14.48
CA SER A 79 4.83 -8.12 -15.04
C SER A 79 3.71 -9.02 -14.53
N ARG A 80 3.29 -9.98 -15.37
CA ARG A 80 2.32 -11.00 -14.96
C ARG A 80 3.05 -12.19 -14.32
N SER A 81 3.94 -12.82 -15.09
CA SER A 81 4.79 -13.91 -14.61
C SER A 81 5.90 -13.38 -13.69
N SER A 82 6.30 -14.18 -12.72
CA SER A 82 7.31 -13.82 -11.73
C SER A 82 8.20 -14.99 -11.31
N TYR A 83 9.39 -14.67 -10.84
CA TYR A 83 10.37 -15.57 -10.23
C TYR A 83 11.08 -14.83 -9.10
N PRO A 84 11.65 -15.51 -8.07
CA PRO A 84 12.42 -14.87 -7.02
C PRO A 84 13.42 -13.81 -7.56
N GLY A 85 13.33 -12.61 -7.01
CA GLY A 85 14.13 -11.44 -7.42
C GLY A 85 13.47 -10.51 -8.44
N ILE A 86 12.27 -10.82 -8.96
CA ILE A 86 11.59 -9.95 -9.93
C ILE A 86 11.30 -8.54 -9.39
N GLY A 87 11.07 -8.39 -8.08
CA GLY A 87 10.77 -7.11 -7.46
C GLY A 87 11.88 -6.07 -7.56
N ARG A 88 13.10 -6.49 -7.92
CA ARG A 88 14.20 -5.59 -8.30
C ARG A 88 13.93 -4.84 -9.61
N PHE A 89 13.10 -5.38 -10.49
CA PHE A 89 12.90 -4.90 -11.86
C PHE A 89 11.45 -4.47 -12.15
N SER A 90 10.47 -5.04 -11.44
CA SER A 90 9.05 -4.89 -11.81
C SER A 90 8.13 -5.06 -10.60
N GLY A 91 6.99 -4.38 -10.63
CA GLY A 91 5.82 -4.79 -9.84
C GLY A 91 5.12 -5.99 -10.47
N VAL A 92 4.16 -6.56 -9.75
CA VAL A 92 3.34 -7.69 -10.22
C VAL A 92 1.86 -7.40 -9.95
N TRP A 93 0.98 -7.86 -10.84
CA TRP A 93 -0.45 -7.95 -10.51
C TRP A 93 -0.89 -9.41 -10.53
N THR A 94 -1.99 -9.71 -9.85
CA THR A 94 -2.44 -11.10 -9.62
C THR A 94 -3.02 -11.81 -10.85
N GLY A 95 -3.00 -11.16 -12.01
CA GLY A 95 -3.59 -11.70 -13.23
C GLY A 95 -5.10 -11.54 -13.29
N ASP A 96 -5.72 -12.40 -14.08
CA ASP A 96 -7.07 -12.29 -14.60
C ASP A 96 -8.08 -12.84 -13.57
N VAL A 97 -8.35 -12.06 -12.51
CA VAL A 97 -9.24 -12.45 -11.39
C VAL A 97 -10.71 -12.23 -11.73
N ARG A 98 -11.60 -13.09 -11.24
CA ARG A 98 -13.06 -12.91 -11.45
C ARG A 98 -13.64 -11.77 -10.62
N SER A 99 -14.69 -11.15 -11.15
CA SER A 99 -15.52 -10.15 -10.46
C SER A 99 -16.46 -10.78 -9.44
N ASP A 100 -15.91 -11.40 -8.39
CA ASP A 100 -16.67 -12.01 -7.29
C ASP A 100 -16.07 -11.74 -5.89
N TRP A 101 -16.86 -11.98 -4.84
CA TRP A 101 -16.47 -11.75 -3.44
C TRP A 101 -15.37 -12.71 -2.96
N GLU A 102 -15.28 -13.90 -3.56
CA GLU A 102 -14.22 -14.85 -3.24
C GLU A 102 -12.85 -14.29 -3.67
N GLN A 103 -12.75 -13.74 -4.87
CA GLN A 103 -11.53 -13.13 -5.41
C GLN A 103 -11.16 -11.85 -4.66
N LEU A 104 -12.14 -11.02 -4.29
CA LEU A 104 -11.92 -9.89 -3.38
C LEU A 104 -11.26 -10.38 -2.08
N ARG A 105 -11.81 -11.41 -1.43
CA ARG A 105 -11.24 -11.97 -0.20
C ARG A 105 -9.85 -12.55 -0.42
N LEU A 106 -9.64 -13.31 -1.49
CA LEU A 106 -8.37 -13.96 -1.82
C LEU A 106 -7.28 -12.98 -2.23
N SER A 107 -7.62 -11.74 -2.63
CA SER A 107 -6.61 -10.72 -2.93
C SER A 107 -5.92 -10.14 -1.69
N VAL A 108 -6.48 -10.27 -0.47
CA VAL A 108 -5.84 -9.78 0.77
C VAL A 108 -4.54 -10.55 1.09
N PRO A 109 -4.53 -11.90 1.14
CA PRO A 109 -3.29 -12.66 1.31
C PRO A 109 -2.24 -12.37 0.22
N VAL A 110 -2.67 -12.04 -1.01
CA VAL A 110 -1.73 -11.80 -2.11
C VAL A 110 -0.89 -10.53 -1.91
N LEU A 111 -1.35 -9.58 -1.09
CA LEU A 111 -0.53 -8.42 -0.71
C LEU A 111 0.74 -8.81 0.05
N GLN A 112 0.80 -10.05 0.57
CA GLN A 112 1.99 -10.62 1.19
C GLN A 112 3.09 -10.97 0.17
N PHE A 113 2.93 -10.72 -1.14
CA PHE A 113 4.03 -10.78 -2.12
C PHE A 113 5.23 -9.89 -1.75
N GLY A 114 5.04 -8.91 -0.86
CA GLY A 114 6.13 -8.21 -0.20
C GLY A 114 7.13 -9.15 0.52
N LEU A 115 6.67 -10.28 1.07
CA LEU A 115 7.54 -11.31 1.67
C LEU A 115 8.46 -11.97 0.63
N PHE A 116 8.08 -11.95 -0.65
CA PHE A 116 8.91 -12.43 -1.75
C PHE A 116 9.78 -11.32 -2.38
N GLY A 117 9.85 -10.16 -1.72
CA GLY A 117 10.59 -8.99 -2.22
C GLY A 117 9.89 -8.27 -3.37
N VAL A 118 8.56 -8.43 -3.52
CA VAL A 118 7.76 -7.74 -4.55
C VAL A 118 6.70 -6.85 -3.87
N PRO A 119 7.10 -5.70 -3.29
CA PRO A 119 6.19 -4.85 -2.52
C PRO A 119 5.17 -4.12 -3.40
N LEU A 120 5.49 -3.87 -4.68
CA LEU A 120 4.58 -3.22 -5.63
C LEU A 120 3.65 -4.27 -6.25
N VAL A 121 2.60 -4.63 -5.51
CA VAL A 121 1.64 -5.67 -5.87
C VAL A 121 0.19 -5.24 -5.65
N GLY A 122 -0.73 -5.80 -6.43
CA GLY A 122 -2.17 -5.64 -6.25
C GLY A 122 -2.98 -6.50 -7.20
N ALA A 123 -4.28 -6.60 -6.94
CA ALA A 123 -5.24 -7.26 -7.82
C ALA A 123 -6.03 -6.23 -8.64
N ASP A 124 -6.65 -6.68 -9.72
CA ASP A 124 -7.52 -5.83 -10.53
C ASP A 124 -8.78 -5.48 -9.74
N VAL A 125 -8.89 -4.20 -9.39
CA VAL A 125 -9.95 -3.68 -8.53
C VAL A 125 -11.29 -3.75 -9.25
N CYS A 126 -12.31 -4.23 -8.52
CA CYS A 126 -13.65 -4.61 -8.99
C CYS A 126 -13.73 -5.93 -9.78
N GLY A 127 -12.59 -6.59 -10.00
CA GLY A 127 -12.47 -7.83 -10.78
C GLY A 127 -12.21 -7.58 -12.25
N PHE A 128 -11.56 -8.56 -12.90
CA PHE A 128 -11.21 -8.53 -14.32
C PHE A 128 -12.17 -9.34 -15.19
N GLU A 129 -12.51 -10.58 -14.80
CA GLU A 129 -13.41 -11.44 -15.58
C GLU A 129 -14.86 -11.29 -15.13
N GLY A 130 -15.75 -11.00 -16.08
CA GLY A 130 -17.19 -10.94 -15.83
C GLY A 130 -17.66 -9.63 -15.20
N ASP A 131 -18.98 -9.53 -14.99
CA ASP A 131 -19.61 -8.26 -14.63
C ASP A 131 -19.58 -8.05 -13.11
N THR A 132 -19.00 -6.92 -12.68
CA THR A 132 -19.02 -6.53 -11.26
C THR A 132 -20.40 -6.01 -10.83
N THR A 133 -20.63 -5.92 -9.52
CA THR A 133 -21.81 -5.27 -8.95
C THR A 133 -21.43 -3.96 -8.27
N GLU A 134 -22.37 -3.02 -8.12
CA GLU A 134 -22.08 -1.74 -7.44
C GLU A 134 -21.54 -1.96 -6.02
N GLU A 135 -22.15 -2.86 -5.25
CA GLU A 135 -21.70 -3.17 -3.89
C GLU A 135 -20.29 -3.77 -3.87
N LEU A 136 -20.05 -4.79 -4.71
CA LEU A 136 -18.73 -5.43 -4.83
C LEU A 136 -17.67 -4.39 -5.21
N CYS A 137 -17.95 -3.56 -6.21
CA CYS A 137 -16.98 -2.57 -6.67
C CYS A 137 -16.75 -1.46 -5.65
N VAL A 138 -17.75 -1.05 -4.85
CA VAL A 138 -17.51 -0.13 -3.71
C VAL A 138 -16.57 -0.77 -2.69
N ARG A 139 -16.83 -2.01 -2.26
CA ARG A 139 -15.96 -2.72 -1.29
C ARG A 139 -14.57 -2.99 -1.84
N TRP A 140 -14.45 -3.31 -3.12
CA TRP A 140 -13.15 -3.53 -3.77
C TRP A 140 -12.40 -2.22 -3.98
N MET A 141 -13.05 -1.11 -4.31
CA MET A 141 -12.39 0.20 -4.38
C MET A 141 -11.89 0.66 -3.00
N GLN A 142 -12.66 0.38 -1.94
CA GLN A 142 -12.26 0.60 -0.56
C GLN A 142 -11.01 -0.20 -0.19
N LEU A 143 -11.01 -1.51 -0.43
CA LEU A 143 -9.85 -2.36 -0.16
C LEU A 143 -8.65 -2.01 -1.07
N GLY A 144 -8.91 -1.88 -2.37
CA GLY A 144 -7.92 -1.61 -3.40
C GLY A 144 -7.20 -0.27 -3.23
N ALA A 145 -7.84 0.70 -2.58
CA ALA A 145 -7.19 1.94 -2.14
C ALA A 145 -5.95 1.68 -1.25
N PHE A 146 -5.87 0.51 -0.61
CA PHE A 146 -4.77 0.06 0.22
C PHE A 146 -3.88 -1.01 -0.44
N TYR A 147 -4.05 -1.32 -1.72
CA TYR A 147 -3.06 -2.11 -2.45
C TYR A 147 -1.82 -1.26 -2.72
N PRO A 148 -0.59 -1.77 -2.48
CA PRO A 148 0.61 -1.04 -2.87
C PRO A 148 0.58 -0.60 -4.34
N PHE A 149 0.15 -1.50 -5.24
CA PHE A 149 -0.24 -1.18 -6.61
C PHE A 149 -1.76 -1.21 -6.77
N MET A 150 -2.38 -0.06 -7.01
CA MET A 150 -3.83 0.05 -7.24
C MET A 150 -4.12 0.29 -8.71
N ARG A 151 -4.90 -0.61 -9.33
CA ARG A 151 -5.44 -0.48 -10.68
C ARG A 151 -6.85 -1.07 -10.73
N ASN A 152 -7.80 -0.35 -11.30
CA ASN A 152 -9.05 -0.92 -11.79
C ASN A 152 -8.85 -1.29 -13.27
N HIS A 153 -9.12 -2.55 -13.61
CA HIS A 153 -8.93 -3.10 -14.95
C HIS A 153 -9.96 -4.20 -15.18
N ASN A 154 -10.48 -4.29 -16.40
CA ASN A 154 -11.62 -5.15 -16.70
C ASN A 154 -11.51 -5.72 -18.13
N ASP A 155 -12.09 -6.91 -18.35
CA ASP A 155 -12.22 -7.53 -19.67
C ASP A 155 -13.32 -6.88 -20.54
N LYS A 156 -14.25 -6.16 -19.88
CA LYS A 156 -15.40 -5.48 -20.47
C LYS A 156 -15.46 -3.99 -20.07
N PRO A 157 -16.21 -3.16 -20.81
CA PRO A 157 -16.51 -1.79 -20.38
C PRO A 157 -17.40 -1.75 -19.12
N ASN A 158 -17.43 -0.61 -18.41
CA ASN A 158 -18.35 -0.27 -17.31
C ASN A 158 -17.97 -0.75 -15.89
N ALA A 159 -16.69 -0.68 -15.54
CA ALA A 159 -16.24 -0.86 -14.14
C ALA A 159 -15.57 0.41 -13.58
N GLU A 160 -15.53 1.49 -14.35
CA GLU A 160 -14.94 2.76 -13.93
C GLU A 160 -15.80 3.43 -12.85
N PRO A 161 -15.21 4.09 -11.84
CA PRO A 161 -15.97 4.65 -10.72
C PRO A 161 -17.16 5.55 -11.13
N TYR A 162 -17.02 6.31 -12.21
CA TYR A 162 -18.03 7.28 -12.66
C TYR A 162 -19.28 6.65 -13.29
N VAL A 163 -19.31 5.34 -13.55
CA VAL A 163 -20.47 4.66 -14.15
C VAL A 163 -21.53 4.25 -13.12
N PHE A 164 -21.18 4.24 -11.83
CA PHE A 164 -22.05 3.83 -10.72
C PHE A 164 -22.93 4.95 -10.18
N GLY A 165 -23.86 4.63 -9.27
CA GLY A 165 -24.70 5.61 -8.59
C GLY A 165 -23.91 6.63 -7.74
N GLN A 166 -24.47 7.81 -7.52
CA GLN A 166 -23.78 8.91 -6.81
C GLN A 166 -23.27 8.54 -5.40
N LYS A 167 -24.00 7.67 -4.67
CA LYS A 167 -23.57 7.18 -3.36
C LYS A 167 -22.33 6.29 -3.46
N ALA A 168 -22.32 5.36 -4.41
CA ALA A 168 -21.15 4.52 -4.70
C ALA A 168 -19.95 5.38 -5.14
N GLN A 169 -20.17 6.34 -6.05
CA GLN A 169 -19.14 7.30 -6.46
C GLN A 169 -18.55 8.08 -5.28
N ALA A 170 -19.37 8.51 -4.33
CA ALA A 170 -18.91 9.22 -3.14
C ALA A 170 -18.02 8.31 -2.27
N ALA A 171 -18.44 7.07 -2.00
CA ALA A 171 -17.64 6.10 -1.24
C ALA A 171 -16.29 5.79 -1.92
N MET A 172 -16.31 5.55 -3.24
CA MET A 172 -15.11 5.30 -4.04
C MET A 172 -14.18 6.51 -4.06
N ARG A 173 -14.72 7.73 -4.16
CA ARG A 173 -13.94 8.97 -4.11
C ARG A 173 -13.31 9.17 -2.74
N THR A 174 -14.02 8.88 -1.65
CA THR A 174 -13.48 8.94 -0.28
C THR A 174 -12.30 7.97 -0.14
N ALA A 175 -12.42 6.73 -0.61
CA ALA A 175 -11.33 5.76 -0.59
C ALA A 175 -10.10 6.23 -1.39
N LEU A 176 -10.30 6.78 -2.59
CA LEU A 176 -9.22 7.34 -3.42
C LEU A 176 -8.55 8.56 -2.76
N ASN A 177 -9.33 9.49 -2.22
CA ASN A 177 -8.80 10.66 -1.53
C ASN A 177 -7.99 10.25 -0.29
N LEU A 178 -8.46 9.24 0.46
CA LEU A 178 -7.73 8.69 1.59
C LEU A 178 -6.39 8.11 1.15
N ARG A 179 -6.37 7.29 0.09
CA ARG A 179 -5.12 6.79 -0.51
C ARG A 179 -4.17 7.92 -0.89
N TYR A 180 -4.67 8.92 -1.63
CA TYR A 180 -3.86 10.05 -2.09
C TYR A 180 -3.29 10.85 -0.92
N SER A 181 -4.05 11.00 0.17
CA SER A 181 -3.55 11.65 1.36
C SER A 181 -2.40 10.88 2.02
N LEU A 182 -2.43 9.54 1.96
CA LEU A 182 -1.45 8.65 2.55
C LEU A 182 -0.25 8.34 1.63
N LEU A 183 -0.18 8.93 0.42
CA LEU A 183 0.94 8.67 -0.50
C LEU A 183 2.32 9.01 0.08
N PRO A 184 2.53 10.09 0.88
CA PRO A 184 3.82 10.32 1.54
C PRO A 184 4.24 9.18 2.46
N PHE A 185 3.29 8.66 3.26
CA PHE A 185 3.53 7.49 4.11
C PHE A 185 3.80 6.24 3.27
N LEU A 186 2.97 5.93 2.27
CA LEU A 186 3.16 4.77 1.39
C LEU A 186 4.51 4.82 0.67
N TYR A 187 4.92 5.99 0.19
CA TYR A 187 6.19 6.20 -0.49
C TYR A 187 7.38 6.00 0.45
N THR A 188 7.25 6.43 1.70
CA THR A 188 8.25 6.17 2.76
C THR A 188 8.36 4.67 3.05
N LEU A 189 7.26 3.92 3.07
CA LEU A 189 7.30 2.45 3.19
C LEU A 189 8.02 1.80 2.00
N PHE A 190 7.83 2.30 0.78
CA PHE A 190 8.57 1.82 -0.39
C PHE A 190 10.06 2.15 -0.30
N HIS A 191 10.43 3.28 0.29
CA HIS A 191 11.82 3.58 0.59
C HIS A 191 12.41 2.56 1.58
N HIS A 192 11.71 2.22 2.68
CA HIS A 192 12.17 1.17 3.61
C HIS A 192 12.31 -0.20 2.93
N ALA A 193 11.38 -0.53 2.03
CA ALA A 193 11.45 -1.76 1.24
C ALA A 193 12.68 -1.77 0.32
N HIS A 194 13.01 -0.64 -0.32
CA HIS A 194 14.19 -0.48 -1.19
C HIS A 194 15.50 -0.59 -0.42
N THR A 195 15.60 0.07 0.75
CA THR A 195 16.89 0.22 1.46
C THR A 195 17.15 -0.87 2.49
N SER A 196 16.10 -1.47 3.06
CA SER A 196 16.20 -2.37 4.21
C SER A 196 15.45 -3.69 4.02
N ALA A 197 14.92 -3.95 2.82
CA ALA A 197 14.10 -5.13 2.49
C ALA A 197 12.86 -5.28 3.39
N ASP A 198 12.34 -4.16 3.87
CA ASP A 198 11.13 -4.12 4.68
C ASP A 198 9.86 -4.39 3.84
N THR A 199 8.74 -4.69 4.51
CA THR A 199 7.45 -4.92 3.83
C THR A 199 6.57 -3.67 3.84
N VAL A 200 5.95 -3.38 2.69
CA VAL A 200 4.95 -2.31 2.53
C VAL A 200 3.59 -2.77 3.07
N ALA A 201 2.92 -3.69 2.34
CA ALA A 201 1.76 -4.40 2.87
C ALA A 201 2.26 -5.62 3.68
N ARG A 202 1.77 -5.74 4.91
CA ARG A 202 2.34 -6.65 5.91
C ARG A 202 1.25 -7.50 6.57
N PRO A 203 1.46 -8.82 6.72
CA PRO A 203 0.52 -9.68 7.42
C PRO A 203 0.57 -9.47 8.93
N LEU A 204 -0.53 -9.78 9.62
CA LEU A 204 -0.61 -9.63 11.07
C LEU A 204 0.31 -10.60 11.81
N PHE A 205 0.71 -11.74 11.25
CA PHE A 205 1.65 -12.65 11.92
C PHE A 205 3.03 -12.01 12.19
N MET A 206 3.31 -10.84 11.61
CA MET A 206 4.46 -9.98 11.95
C MET A 206 4.34 -9.33 13.34
N PHE A 207 3.27 -9.64 14.08
CA PHE A 207 3.19 -9.64 15.54
C PHE A 207 3.50 -11.06 16.07
N PRO A 208 4.77 -11.51 16.05
CA PRO A 208 5.10 -12.93 16.22
C PRO A 208 4.77 -13.48 17.61
N THR A 209 4.69 -12.62 18.62
CA THR A 209 4.36 -12.99 20.00
C THR A 209 2.87 -13.21 20.24
N ASP A 210 2.01 -12.82 19.29
CA ASP A 210 0.57 -13.02 19.35
C ASP A 210 0.18 -14.26 18.53
N PRO A 211 -0.23 -15.38 19.17
CA PRO A 211 -0.57 -16.61 18.46
C PRO A 211 -1.84 -16.46 17.61
N ASN A 212 -2.74 -15.52 17.93
CA ASN A 212 -3.96 -15.33 17.16
C ASN A 212 -3.67 -14.72 15.79
N CYS A 213 -2.61 -13.92 15.67
CA CYS A 213 -2.21 -13.27 14.42
C CYS A 213 -1.71 -14.25 13.35
N GLN A 214 -1.33 -15.48 13.71
CA GLN A 214 -0.67 -16.44 12.81
C GLN A 214 -1.54 -16.89 11.62
N THR A 215 -2.86 -16.85 11.78
CA THR A 215 -3.82 -17.35 10.78
C THR A 215 -4.67 -16.24 10.17
N ILE A 216 -4.43 -14.98 10.53
CA ILE A 216 -5.25 -13.87 10.05
C ILE A 216 -4.79 -13.44 8.67
N ASP A 217 -5.68 -13.65 7.71
CA ASP A 217 -5.44 -13.44 6.29
C ASP A 217 -6.47 -12.49 5.64
N ARG A 218 -7.45 -12.01 6.43
CA ARG A 218 -8.49 -11.05 6.02
C ARG A 218 -8.22 -9.61 6.45
N GLN A 219 -7.11 -9.37 7.14
CA GLN A 219 -6.62 -8.05 7.54
C GLN A 219 -5.14 -7.96 7.17
N PHE A 220 -4.64 -6.75 6.99
CA PHE A 220 -3.22 -6.48 6.75
C PHE A 220 -2.86 -5.10 7.25
N LEU A 221 -1.55 -4.84 7.32
CA LEU A 221 -1.02 -3.53 7.70
C LEU A 221 -0.35 -2.86 6.51
N TRP A 222 -0.32 -1.54 6.51
CA TRP A 222 0.74 -0.77 5.87
C TRP A 222 1.82 -0.47 6.92
N GLY A 223 3.04 -0.96 6.66
CA GLY A 223 4.14 -0.89 7.60
C GLY A 223 3.79 -1.58 8.93
N SER A 224 4.16 -0.95 10.04
CA SER A 224 3.88 -1.42 11.40
C SER A 224 2.69 -0.74 12.08
N SER A 225 2.08 0.24 11.41
CA SER A 225 1.32 1.30 12.07
C SER A 225 -0.10 1.49 11.58
N LEU A 226 -0.46 1.03 10.38
CA LEU A 226 -1.80 1.25 9.83
C LEU A 226 -2.49 -0.09 9.55
N LEU A 227 -3.53 -0.43 10.31
CA LEU A 227 -4.29 -1.67 10.19
C LEU A 227 -5.53 -1.47 9.32
N ILE A 228 -5.65 -2.24 8.24
CA ILE A 228 -6.78 -2.21 7.31
C ILE A 228 -7.66 -3.43 7.56
N SER A 229 -8.95 -3.19 7.81
CA SER A 229 -9.96 -4.22 8.07
C SER A 229 -11.15 -4.06 7.10
N PRO A 230 -11.09 -4.72 5.92
CA PRO A 230 -12.11 -4.58 4.88
C PRO A 230 -13.34 -5.45 5.13
N VAL A 231 -14.49 -5.02 4.59
CA VAL A 231 -15.66 -5.89 4.40
C VAL A 231 -15.42 -6.76 3.17
N LEU A 232 -15.54 -8.08 3.32
CA LEU A 232 -15.23 -9.08 2.29
C LEU A 232 -16.42 -10.00 1.96
N GLU A 233 -17.60 -9.69 2.47
CA GLU A 233 -18.82 -10.49 2.31
C GLU A 233 -19.99 -9.59 1.86
N PRO A 234 -20.89 -10.06 0.99
CA PRO A 234 -22.03 -9.28 0.50
C PRO A 234 -23.02 -8.94 1.62
N GLY A 235 -23.59 -7.73 1.57
CA GLY A 235 -24.62 -7.24 2.48
C GLY A 235 -24.14 -6.88 3.89
N ALA A 236 -22.85 -7.08 4.20
CA ALA A 236 -22.32 -6.81 5.52
C ALA A 236 -22.20 -5.28 5.78
N VAL A 237 -22.68 -4.87 6.96
CA VAL A 237 -22.63 -3.49 7.47
C VAL A 237 -21.79 -3.37 8.75
N GLU A 238 -21.20 -4.48 9.17
CA GLU A 238 -20.29 -4.60 10.31
C GLU A 238 -19.34 -5.78 10.04
N LEU A 239 -18.19 -5.81 10.71
CA LEU A 239 -17.25 -6.92 10.62
C LEU A 239 -16.54 -7.16 11.95
N ALA A 240 -16.21 -8.42 12.23
CA ALA A 240 -15.35 -8.77 13.36
C ALA A 240 -13.88 -8.62 12.94
N ALA A 241 -13.17 -7.64 13.50
CA ALA A 241 -11.77 -7.36 13.22
C ALA A 241 -10.91 -7.71 14.43
N TYR A 242 -9.82 -8.45 14.22
CA TYR A 242 -8.83 -8.66 15.28
C TYR A 242 -7.93 -7.43 15.41
N LEU A 243 -7.84 -6.88 16.61
CA LEU A 243 -6.88 -5.84 16.93
C LEU A 243 -5.82 -6.45 17.87
N PRO A 244 -4.54 -6.46 17.48
CA PRO A 244 -3.45 -6.86 18.37
C PRO A 244 -3.44 -6.01 19.66
N ALA A 245 -2.78 -6.50 20.71
CA ALA A 245 -2.69 -5.80 21.99
C ALA A 245 -2.12 -4.38 21.84
N GLY A 246 -2.76 -3.40 22.47
CA GLY A 246 -2.43 -1.98 22.42
C GLY A 246 -3.63 -1.09 22.12
N THR A 247 -3.39 0.21 22.00
CA THR A 247 -4.38 1.20 21.57
C THR A 247 -4.32 1.39 20.07
N TRP A 248 -5.49 1.34 19.43
CA TRP A 248 -5.66 1.58 18.00
C TRP A 248 -6.66 2.72 17.82
N TYR A 249 -6.28 3.75 17.09
CA TYR A 249 -7.14 4.90 16.83
C TYR A 249 -7.75 4.79 15.44
N SER A 250 -9.05 4.98 15.31
CA SER A 250 -9.67 5.13 14.00
C SER A 250 -9.00 6.29 13.24
N LEU A 251 -8.52 6.03 12.02
CA LEU A 251 -7.88 7.07 11.20
C LEU A 251 -8.88 8.19 10.82
N HIS A 252 -10.18 7.88 10.79
CA HIS A 252 -11.23 8.80 10.33
C HIS A 252 -11.53 9.91 11.33
N ASP A 253 -11.52 9.59 12.62
CA ASP A 253 -11.99 10.48 13.68
C ASP A 253 -11.13 10.46 14.95
N GLY A 254 -10.10 9.62 15.01
CA GLY A 254 -9.22 9.46 16.16
C GLY A 254 -9.83 8.70 17.33
N ARG A 255 -11.02 8.10 17.18
CA ARG A 255 -11.66 7.32 18.26
C ARG A 255 -10.76 6.17 18.73
N PRO A 256 -10.48 6.04 20.04
CA PRO A 256 -9.61 4.99 20.56
C PRO A 256 -10.31 3.63 20.70
N PHE A 257 -9.59 2.57 20.39
CA PHE A 257 -9.94 1.17 20.63
C PHE A 257 -8.84 0.51 21.46
N TYR A 258 -9.14 0.21 22.72
CA TYR A 258 -8.22 -0.46 23.64
C TYR A 258 -8.36 -1.98 23.48
N SER A 259 -7.33 -2.62 22.94
CA SER A 259 -7.34 -4.06 22.69
C SER A 259 -6.36 -4.80 23.59
N GLY A 260 -6.78 -5.94 24.15
CA GLY A 260 -5.92 -6.93 24.80
C GLY A 260 -5.40 -8.01 23.84
N GLY A 261 -5.64 -7.88 22.54
CA GLY A 261 -5.47 -8.96 21.56
C GLY A 261 -6.77 -9.74 21.37
N GLN A 262 -7.75 -9.12 20.73
CA GLN A 262 -9.11 -9.65 20.62
C GLN A 262 -9.82 -9.22 19.33
N TYR A 263 -10.89 -9.93 18.98
CA TYR A 263 -11.83 -9.48 17.95
C TYR A 263 -12.78 -8.43 18.52
N LEU A 264 -12.97 -7.34 17.78
CA LEU A 264 -13.99 -6.32 18.04
C LEU A 264 -14.97 -6.30 16.87
N LEU A 265 -16.25 -6.10 17.18
CA LEU A 265 -17.27 -5.86 16.17
C LEU A 265 -17.23 -4.38 15.79
N LEU A 266 -16.94 -4.09 14.53
CA LEU A 266 -16.78 -2.73 14.00
C LEU A 266 -17.89 -2.44 13.00
N GLU A 267 -18.53 -1.29 13.14
CA GLU A 267 -19.45 -0.77 12.12
C GLU A 267 -18.69 -0.54 10.81
N ALA A 268 -19.29 -0.96 9.71
CA ALA A 268 -18.74 -0.85 8.38
C ALA A 268 -19.87 -0.66 7.36
N PRO A 269 -20.66 0.43 7.43
CA PRO A 269 -21.64 0.74 6.40
C PRO A 269 -20.98 0.80 5.01
N LEU A 270 -21.79 0.77 3.95
CA LEU A 270 -21.28 0.61 2.58
C LEU A 270 -20.23 1.65 2.18
N ASP A 271 -20.28 2.86 2.73
CA ASP A 271 -19.35 3.96 2.47
C ASP A 271 -18.07 3.93 3.31
N THR A 272 -17.93 2.96 4.22
CA THR A 272 -16.86 2.93 5.23
C THR A 272 -15.99 1.69 5.11
N ILE A 273 -14.67 1.91 5.14
CA ILE A 273 -13.65 0.88 5.41
C ILE A 273 -12.96 1.19 6.74
N ASN A 274 -12.79 0.17 7.57
CA ASN A 274 -12.15 0.31 8.87
C ASN A 274 -10.64 0.39 8.73
N VAL A 275 -10.05 1.51 9.18
CA VAL A 275 -8.62 1.79 9.12
C VAL A 275 -8.19 2.36 10.46
N HIS A 276 -7.20 1.74 11.10
CA HIS A 276 -6.76 2.12 12.43
C HIS A 276 -5.26 2.41 12.47
N VAL A 277 -4.88 3.50 13.12
CA VAL A 277 -3.49 3.86 13.42
C VAL A 277 -3.11 3.28 14.77
N ARG A 278 -2.02 2.53 14.82
CA ARG A 278 -1.44 2.00 16.05
C ARG A 278 -0.86 3.13 16.88
N GLU A 279 -1.08 3.11 18.19
CA GLU A 279 -0.42 4.01 19.12
C GLU A 279 1.12 4.01 18.95
N GLY A 280 1.76 5.12 19.31
CA GLY A 280 3.21 5.28 19.21
C GLY A 280 3.70 5.64 17.80
N HIS A 281 2.81 5.96 16.85
CA HIS A 281 3.21 6.24 15.46
C HIS A 281 2.78 7.62 14.97
N VAL A 282 3.59 8.21 14.08
CA VAL A 282 3.27 9.43 13.32
C VAL A 282 3.15 9.07 11.84
N ILE A 283 2.06 9.48 11.19
CA ILE A 283 1.77 9.21 9.78
C ILE A 283 1.81 10.53 9.01
N PRO A 284 2.76 10.70 8.07
CA PRO A 284 2.77 11.86 7.19
C PRO A 284 1.74 11.72 6.07
N GLN A 285 0.95 12.78 5.89
CA GLN A 285 -0.06 12.90 4.85
C GLN A 285 0.14 14.19 4.05
N GLN A 286 -0.48 14.26 2.88
CA GLN A 286 -0.65 15.50 2.10
C GLN A 286 -2.13 15.71 1.79
N GLU A 287 -2.51 16.96 1.55
CA GLU A 287 -3.84 17.21 0.98
C GLU A 287 -3.95 16.54 -0.40
N PRO A 288 -4.97 15.70 -0.65
CA PRO A 288 -5.07 14.94 -1.88
C PRO A 288 -5.44 15.83 -3.08
N ALA A 289 -5.12 15.36 -4.28
CA ALA A 289 -5.54 15.98 -5.54
C ALA A 289 -5.80 14.91 -6.60
N LEU A 290 -6.30 15.29 -7.77
CA LEU A 290 -6.59 14.34 -8.86
C LEU A 290 -5.36 13.59 -9.38
N THR A 291 -4.17 14.17 -9.25
CA THR A 291 -2.90 13.58 -9.71
C THR A 291 -1.80 13.79 -8.67
N THR A 292 -0.79 12.94 -8.69
CA THR A 292 0.40 13.10 -7.84
C THR A 292 1.21 14.33 -8.22
N THR A 293 1.20 14.75 -9.49
CA THR A 293 1.78 16.01 -9.93
C THR A 293 1.20 17.21 -9.17
N ALA A 294 -0.12 17.22 -8.95
CA ALA A 294 -0.79 18.26 -8.18
C ALA A 294 -0.60 18.05 -6.67
N SER A 295 -0.86 16.84 -6.15
CA SER A 295 -0.87 16.60 -4.70
C SER A 295 0.50 16.80 -4.06
N ARG A 296 1.60 16.54 -4.79
CA ARG A 296 2.97 16.73 -4.29
C ARG A 296 3.31 18.19 -3.97
N GLY A 297 2.59 19.15 -4.56
CA GLY A 297 2.73 20.57 -4.26
C GLY A 297 1.84 21.06 -3.11
N ASN A 298 1.00 20.20 -2.55
CA ASN A 298 0.07 20.58 -1.48
C ASN A 298 0.73 20.54 -0.10
N PRO A 299 0.14 21.24 0.90
CA PRO A 299 0.58 21.16 2.28
C PRO A 299 0.55 19.73 2.85
N PHE A 300 1.50 19.45 3.74
CA PHE A 300 1.51 18.25 4.55
C PHE A 300 0.56 18.37 5.75
N PHE A 301 0.16 17.21 6.25
CA PHE A 301 -0.57 17.04 7.50
C PHE A 301 0.00 15.86 8.27
N LEU A 302 0.09 15.94 9.60
CA LEU A 302 0.55 14.81 10.43
C LEU A 302 -0.60 14.23 11.25
N THR A 303 -0.77 12.92 11.18
CA THR A 303 -1.57 12.17 12.16
C THR A 303 -0.63 11.58 13.22
N VAL A 304 -0.78 12.02 14.47
CA VAL A 304 0.06 11.64 15.61
C VAL A 304 -0.76 10.78 16.57
N ALA A 305 -0.54 9.47 16.57
CA ALA A 305 -1.21 8.54 17.47
C ALA A 305 -0.37 8.34 18.74
N LEU A 306 -0.71 9.02 19.83
CA LEU A 306 0.07 8.91 21.07
C LEU A 306 -0.09 7.53 21.70
N SER A 307 1.02 7.01 22.22
CA SER A 307 0.99 5.89 23.17
C SER A 307 0.42 6.31 24.52
N ALA A 308 0.09 5.34 25.37
CA ALA A 308 -0.24 5.60 26.77
C ALA A 308 0.84 6.41 27.53
N GLY A 309 2.11 6.34 27.08
CA GLY A 309 3.22 7.13 27.63
C GLY A 309 3.33 8.54 27.05
N GLY A 310 2.41 8.96 26.19
CA GLY A 310 2.42 10.27 25.53
C GLY A 310 3.46 10.40 24.43
N TRP A 311 4.05 9.30 23.95
CA TRP A 311 5.06 9.32 22.89
C TRP A 311 4.54 8.76 21.56
N ALA A 312 5.07 9.25 20.44
CA ALA A 312 4.93 8.64 19.11
C ALA A 312 6.17 8.91 18.24
N ARG A 313 6.39 8.11 17.20
CA ARG A 313 7.48 8.30 16.23
C ARG A 313 7.03 7.98 14.82
N GLY A 314 7.54 8.72 13.85
CA GLY A 314 7.40 8.40 12.43
C GLY A 314 8.48 9.07 11.62
N ASP A 315 8.42 8.90 10.31
CA ASP A 315 9.42 9.39 9.39
C ASP A 315 8.80 9.68 8.02
N LEU A 316 9.50 10.50 7.24
CA LEU A 316 9.16 10.88 5.88
C LEU A 316 10.42 10.83 5.01
N PHE A 317 10.39 9.99 3.99
CA PHE A 317 11.32 10.06 2.86
C PHE A 317 10.70 10.88 1.72
N TRP A 318 11.44 11.83 1.18
CA TRP A 318 10.97 12.69 0.10
C TRP A 318 12.07 13.01 -0.91
N ASP A 319 11.87 12.66 -2.17
CA ASP A 319 12.72 13.05 -3.29
C ASP A 319 11.89 13.64 -4.42
N ASP A 320 12.47 13.83 -5.61
CA ASP A 320 11.75 14.38 -6.76
C ASP A 320 10.65 13.45 -7.32
N GLY A 321 10.62 12.18 -6.90
CA GLY A 321 9.62 11.17 -7.25
C GLY A 321 9.96 10.33 -8.49
N GLU A 322 11.00 10.64 -9.25
CA GLU A 322 11.26 9.95 -10.52
C GLU A 322 12.73 9.79 -10.94
N SER A 323 13.67 10.55 -10.36
CA SER A 323 15.09 10.43 -10.70
C SER A 323 15.67 9.09 -10.28
N LEU A 324 16.70 8.67 -11.02
CA LEU A 324 17.44 7.46 -10.70
C LEU A 324 18.34 7.70 -9.48
N ASP A 325 18.55 6.62 -8.72
CA ASP A 325 19.61 6.50 -7.71
C ASP A 325 19.62 7.62 -6.65
N THR A 326 18.46 8.22 -6.33
CA THR A 326 18.40 9.35 -5.40
C THR A 326 18.89 8.97 -4.01
N PHE A 327 18.61 7.75 -3.54
CA PHE A 327 19.11 7.25 -2.26
C PHE A 327 20.64 7.08 -2.29
N GLU A 328 21.16 6.40 -3.30
CA GLU A 328 22.58 6.11 -3.47
C GLU A 328 23.42 7.38 -3.67
N THR A 329 22.83 8.41 -4.27
CA THR A 329 23.46 9.72 -4.50
C THR A 329 23.15 10.77 -3.42
N GLN A 330 22.43 10.38 -2.36
CA GLN A 330 21.99 11.28 -1.27
C GLN A 330 21.18 12.49 -1.76
N ASN A 331 20.48 12.35 -2.88
CA ASN A 331 19.63 13.37 -3.47
C ASN A 331 18.17 13.21 -3.00
N TYR A 332 17.96 13.31 -1.69
CA TYR A 332 16.64 13.23 -1.06
C TYR A 332 16.57 14.11 0.20
N CYS A 333 15.36 14.24 0.74
CA CYS A 333 15.07 14.75 2.07
C CYS A 333 14.60 13.60 2.97
N TYR A 334 15.07 13.57 4.22
CA TYR A 334 14.59 12.61 5.23
C TYR A 334 14.28 13.32 6.54
N VAL A 335 13.08 13.17 7.05
CA VAL A 335 12.60 13.84 8.27
C VAL A 335 12.11 12.82 9.27
N VAL A 336 12.59 12.88 10.51
CA VAL A 336 12.04 12.11 11.62
C VAL A 336 11.08 12.98 12.42
N PHE A 337 9.93 12.43 12.78
CA PHE A 337 8.97 13.05 13.70
C PHE A 337 9.01 12.31 15.02
N ILE A 338 9.17 13.06 16.12
CA ILE A 338 9.10 12.53 17.48
C ILE A 338 8.03 13.32 18.20
N ALA A 339 7.03 12.61 18.75
CA ALA A 339 5.98 13.22 19.54
C ALA A 339 6.17 12.89 21.03
N GLY A 340 6.08 13.95 21.81
CA GLY A 340 5.91 14.13 23.25
C GLY A 340 5.61 15.62 23.46
N GLN A 341 6.33 16.42 22.65
CA GLN A 341 5.85 17.52 21.81
C GLN A 341 6.31 17.20 20.38
N VAL A 342 5.58 17.55 19.31
CA VAL A 342 5.98 17.17 17.94
C VAL A 342 7.22 17.95 17.54
N VAL A 343 8.33 17.27 17.26
CA VAL A 343 9.58 17.84 16.75
C VAL A 343 9.91 17.19 15.41
N SER A 344 10.30 18.00 14.42
CA SER A 344 10.90 17.52 13.18
C SER A 344 12.42 17.54 13.26
N GLU A 345 13.07 16.46 12.82
CA GLU A 345 14.52 16.35 12.69
C GLU A 345 14.86 15.99 11.25
N PRO A 346 15.08 16.99 10.37
CA PRO A 346 15.63 16.75 9.04
C PRO A 346 17.07 16.26 9.13
N VAL A 347 17.39 15.15 8.47
CA VAL A 347 18.71 14.49 8.54
C VAL A 347 19.54 14.77 7.29
N ASP A 348 18.91 14.68 6.12
CA ASP A 348 19.51 14.98 4.81
C ASP A 348 18.51 15.89 4.07
N LEU A 349 18.98 16.97 3.44
CA LEU A 349 18.12 17.89 2.69
C LEU A 349 18.81 18.29 1.38
N ASN A 350 18.25 17.82 0.26
CA ASN A 350 18.67 18.21 -1.09
C ASN A 350 17.83 19.38 -1.69
N GLY A 351 16.93 19.96 -0.89
CA GLY A 351 15.98 21.00 -1.32
C GLY A 351 14.66 20.48 -1.89
N ALA A 352 14.42 19.16 -1.95
CA ALA A 352 13.15 18.62 -2.47
C ALA A 352 11.90 18.97 -1.64
N LEU A 353 12.09 19.46 -0.41
CA LEU A 353 11.03 19.96 0.47
C LEU A 353 10.89 21.49 0.44
N ASP A 354 11.71 22.20 -0.34
CA ASP A 354 11.69 23.66 -0.38
C ASP A 354 10.33 24.19 -0.86
N GLY A 355 9.76 25.11 -0.09
CA GLY A 355 8.44 25.68 -0.34
C GLY A 355 7.26 24.81 0.09
N LEU A 356 7.49 23.57 0.54
CA LEU A 356 6.45 22.72 1.15
C LEU A 356 6.35 22.99 2.65
N VAL A 357 5.13 22.99 3.16
CA VAL A 357 4.82 23.33 4.55
C VAL A 357 4.00 22.24 5.22
N LEU A 358 4.10 22.14 6.54
CA LEU A 358 3.12 21.50 7.38
C LEU A 358 1.94 22.46 7.58
N GLY A 359 0.77 22.09 7.05
CA GLY A 359 -0.47 22.87 7.15
C GLY A 359 -1.26 22.62 8.43
N GLY A 360 -1.01 21.49 9.10
CA GLY A 360 -1.71 21.13 10.34
C GLY A 360 -1.33 19.76 10.86
N LEU A 361 -1.89 19.39 12.01
CA LEU A 361 -1.75 18.05 12.57
C LEU A 361 -2.95 17.66 13.44
N GLN A 362 -3.17 16.37 13.55
CA GLN A 362 -4.09 15.75 14.50
C GLN A 362 -3.30 14.92 15.50
N VAL A 363 -3.57 15.11 16.79
CA VAL A 363 -2.99 14.31 17.87
C VAL A 363 -4.11 13.52 18.54
N PHE A 364 -4.00 12.20 18.48
CA PHE A 364 -4.93 11.26 19.11
C PHE A 364 -4.43 10.85 20.49
N GLY A 365 -5.34 10.70 21.45
CA GLY A 365 -5.02 10.31 22.83
C GLY A 365 -4.51 11.47 23.68
N VAL A 366 -4.96 12.69 23.41
CA VAL A 366 -4.66 13.86 24.26
C VAL A 366 -5.67 13.88 25.42
N PRO A 367 -5.25 13.65 26.68
CA PRO A 367 -6.16 13.24 27.77
C PRO A 367 -7.07 14.36 28.30
N SER A 368 -6.75 15.62 28.00
CA SER A 368 -7.58 16.76 28.38
C SER A 368 -7.43 17.91 27.37
N PRO A 369 -8.39 18.84 27.30
CA PRO A 369 -8.27 20.01 26.45
C PRO A 369 -6.99 20.80 26.79
N PRO A 370 -6.15 21.16 25.80
CA PRO A 370 -4.96 21.94 26.08
C PRO A 370 -5.31 23.39 26.45
N ARG A 371 -4.57 23.98 27.38
CA ARG A 371 -4.65 25.40 27.76
C ARG A 371 -4.21 26.31 26.64
N PHE A 372 -3.15 25.92 25.94
CA PHE A 372 -2.60 26.60 24.77
C PHE A 372 -1.80 25.61 23.92
N VAL A 373 -1.61 25.97 22.65
CA VAL A 373 -0.76 25.25 21.69
C VAL A 373 0.25 26.25 21.13
N LEU A 374 1.51 25.86 21.06
CA LEU A 374 2.60 26.66 20.49
C LEU A 374 3.14 25.98 19.24
N ALA A 375 3.41 26.75 18.20
CA ALA A 375 4.21 26.33 17.05
C ALA A 375 5.47 27.22 16.99
N ASN A 376 6.66 26.61 17.10
CA ASN A 376 7.93 27.33 17.22
C ASN A 376 7.95 28.41 18.33
N GLY A 377 7.24 28.15 19.43
CA GLY A 377 7.14 29.07 20.57
C GLY A 377 6.03 30.13 20.45
N GLU A 378 5.39 30.26 19.29
CA GLU A 378 4.29 31.20 19.05
C GLU A 378 2.94 30.52 19.23
N GLU A 379 1.98 31.20 19.87
CA GLU A 379 0.66 30.64 20.16
C GLU A 379 -0.20 30.47 18.90
N VAL A 380 -0.75 29.27 18.71
CA VAL A 380 -1.64 28.93 17.60
C VAL A 380 -3.09 29.03 18.03
N ARG A 381 -3.91 29.72 17.24
CA ARG A 381 -5.34 29.96 17.56
C ARG A 381 -6.30 29.00 16.88
N ASP A 382 -5.93 28.47 15.71
CA ASP A 382 -6.75 27.53 14.94
C ASP A 382 -6.61 26.12 15.49
N VAL A 383 -7.14 25.95 16.70
CA VAL A 383 -7.05 24.74 17.51
C VAL A 383 -8.45 24.28 17.90
N THR A 384 -8.73 23.00 17.72
CA THR A 384 -9.95 22.37 18.23
C THR A 384 -9.61 21.13 19.03
N TYR A 385 -10.43 20.82 20.04
CA TYR A 385 -10.28 19.61 20.83
C TYR A 385 -11.64 18.92 20.97
N ARG A 386 -11.68 17.63 20.64
CA ARG A 386 -12.84 16.76 20.82
C ARG A 386 -12.62 15.88 22.05
N ALA A 387 -13.39 16.14 23.10
CA ALA A 387 -13.28 15.42 24.37
C ALA A 387 -13.84 13.99 24.32
N ASP A 388 -14.78 13.71 23.41
CA ASP A 388 -15.36 12.39 23.19
C ASP A 388 -14.41 11.41 22.51
N THR A 389 -13.51 11.91 21.66
CA THR A 389 -12.49 11.11 20.97
C THR A 389 -11.06 11.35 21.47
N GLU A 390 -10.85 12.30 22.38
CA GLU A 390 -9.53 12.74 22.87
C GLU A 390 -8.59 13.23 21.75
N VAL A 391 -9.13 14.01 20.82
CA VAL A 391 -8.43 14.45 19.61
C VAL A 391 -8.17 15.95 19.63
N LEU A 392 -6.90 16.33 19.58
CA LEU A 392 -6.45 17.69 19.32
C LEU A 392 -6.23 17.87 17.82
N THR A 393 -6.82 18.88 17.21
CA THR A 393 -6.59 19.26 15.82
C THR A 393 -6.04 20.68 15.77
N VAL A 394 -4.91 20.85 15.08
CA VAL A 394 -4.27 22.13 14.81
C VAL A 394 -4.25 22.34 13.30
N THR A 395 -4.76 23.46 12.82
CA THR A 395 -4.84 23.80 11.39
C THR A 395 -4.20 25.16 11.10
N ASN A 396 -4.11 25.52 9.82
CA ASN A 396 -3.56 26.80 9.36
C ASN A 396 -2.13 27.06 9.83
N LEU A 397 -1.35 25.99 10.01
CA LEU A 397 0.09 26.09 10.18
C LEU A 397 0.74 26.43 8.83
N ALA A 398 1.94 26.97 8.90
CA ALA A 398 2.79 27.22 7.74
C ALA A 398 4.26 26.92 8.09
N LEU A 399 4.48 25.80 8.78
CA LEU A 399 5.82 25.42 9.23
C LEU A 399 6.60 24.80 8.05
N PRO A 400 7.79 25.32 7.68
CA PRO A 400 8.53 24.77 6.55
C PRO A 400 8.96 23.33 6.81
N MET A 401 8.69 22.42 5.87
CA MET A 401 9.11 21.01 6.00
C MET A 401 10.62 20.83 5.83
N SER A 402 11.30 21.81 5.24
CA SER A 402 12.76 21.87 5.08
C SER A 402 13.49 22.40 6.32
N GLU A 403 12.77 22.83 7.37
CA GLU A 403 13.36 23.36 8.59
C GLU A 403 12.92 22.54 9.82
N VAL A 404 13.70 22.65 10.90
CA VAL A 404 13.29 22.13 12.20
C VAL A 404 12.10 22.96 12.69
N PHE A 405 11.01 22.27 13.04
CA PHE A 405 9.85 22.87 13.65
C PHE A 405 9.41 22.10 14.89
N THR A 406 8.69 22.80 15.76
CA THR A 406 8.14 22.25 17.00
C THR A 406 6.67 22.62 17.12
N VAL A 407 5.84 21.66 17.53
CA VAL A 407 4.45 21.92 17.95
C VAL A 407 4.24 21.33 19.33
N GLN A 408 3.89 22.18 20.29
CA GLN A 408 3.78 21.86 21.70
C GLN A 408 2.36 22.18 22.18
N TRP A 409 1.81 21.38 23.09
CA TRP A 409 0.56 21.68 23.78
C TRP A 409 0.73 21.50 25.28
N ALA A 410 0.04 22.32 26.07
CA ALA A 410 0.06 22.27 27.53
C ALA A 410 -1.31 21.88 28.07
N LEU A 411 -1.37 20.90 28.97
CA LEU A 411 -2.59 20.37 29.59
C LEU A 411 -3.01 21.16 30.85
#